data_AF-A0A2A5WZZ5-F1
#
_entry.id   AF-A0A2A5WZZ5-F1
#
_cell.length_a   1.000
_cell.length_b   1.000
_cell.length_c   1.000
_cell.angle_alpha   90.00
_cell.angle_beta   90.00
_cell.angle_gamma   90.00
#
_symmetry.space_group_name_H-M   'P 1'
#
loop_
_entity.id
_entity.type
_entity.pdbx_description
1 polymer ?
#
loop_
_entity_poly.entity_id
_entity_poly.type
_entity_poly.pdbx_seq_one_letter_code
_entity_poly.pdbx_strand_id
1 'polypeptide(L)'
;MTPLPYPLQILLHQPRRLLLATDAELSYGAGMVTHNDAEHLTLISRIDQCNFKRLSVGTTLSWCSSNYLPVILDHSDDSITDYLAVSGNTVTTAVSVMLFMATTDATVAAEDCIAYLVPERNIQTV
;
A
#
# COMPACT_ATOMS: atom_id res chain seq x y z
N MET A 1 -19.51 -25.52 -28.26
CA MET A 1 -19.32 -24.48 -27.23
C MET A 1 -18.15 -24.91 -26.38
N THR A 2 -17.02 -24.21 -26.48
CA THR A 2 -15.89 -24.39 -25.55
C THR A 2 -16.34 -23.88 -24.18
N PRO A 3 -16.16 -24.62 -23.07
CA PRO A 3 -16.45 -24.08 -21.76
C PRO A 3 -15.55 -22.85 -21.55
N LEU A 4 -16.16 -21.76 -21.06
CA LEU A 4 -15.41 -20.63 -20.53
C LEU A 4 -14.49 -21.18 -19.43
N PRO A 5 -13.19 -20.79 -19.39
CA PRO A 5 -12.34 -21.21 -18.29
C PRO A 5 -13.02 -20.81 -16.97
N TYR A 6 -13.04 -21.74 -16.01
CA TYR A 6 -13.57 -21.47 -14.67
C TYR A 6 -13.00 -20.15 -14.13
N PRO A 7 -13.81 -19.35 -13.40
CA PRO A 7 -13.28 -18.13 -12.81
C PRO A 7 -12.09 -18.48 -11.91
N LEU A 8 -10.96 -17.81 -12.14
CA LEU A 8 -9.75 -17.94 -11.32
C LEU A 8 -10.11 -17.63 -9.86
N GLN A 9 -9.93 -18.58 -8.94
CA GLN A 9 -10.08 -18.31 -7.51
C GLN A 9 -8.73 -17.91 -6.93
N ILE A 10 -8.69 -16.77 -6.23
CA ILE A 10 -7.50 -16.30 -5.53
C ILE A 10 -7.80 -16.36 -4.04
N LEU A 11 -6.96 -17.10 -3.30
CA LEU A 11 -6.96 -17.14 -1.86
C LEU A 11 -5.85 -16.23 -1.32
N LEU A 12 -6.24 -15.25 -0.52
CA LEU A 12 -5.33 -14.28 0.11
C LEU A 12 -5.11 -14.66 1.57
N HIS A 13 -3.89 -15.07 1.90
CA HIS A 13 -3.53 -15.41 3.27
C HIS A 13 -2.93 -14.21 3.99
N GLN A 14 -3.37 -13.99 5.23
CA GLN A 14 -2.83 -12.97 6.13
C GLN A 14 -2.72 -11.57 5.51
N PRO A 15 -3.83 -11.00 4.99
CA PRO A 15 -3.80 -9.61 4.56
C PRO A 15 -3.47 -8.70 5.74
N ARG A 16 -2.58 -7.75 5.52
CA ARG A 16 -2.19 -6.75 6.52
C ARG A 16 -2.81 -5.41 6.19
N ARG A 17 -3.37 -4.72 7.18
CA ARG A 17 -3.85 -3.35 6.97
C ARG A 17 -2.67 -2.39 7.01
N LEU A 18 -2.55 -1.56 5.99
CA LEU A 18 -1.62 -0.45 5.97
C LEU A 18 -2.29 0.77 6.59
N LEU A 19 -1.79 1.22 7.73
CA LEU A 19 -2.34 2.31 8.51
C LEU A 19 -1.44 3.54 8.39
N LEU A 20 -2.03 4.73 8.36
CA LEU A 20 -1.29 5.97 8.54
C LEU A 20 -0.80 6.06 10.00
N ALA A 21 0.43 6.54 10.21
CA ALA A 21 0.91 6.82 11.56
C ALA A 21 0.10 7.97 12.19
N THR A 22 -0.09 7.94 13.52
CA THR A 22 -1.00 8.85 14.25
C THR A 22 -0.71 10.34 14.05
N ASP A 23 0.57 10.71 13.89
CA ASP A 23 1.00 12.10 13.77
C ASP A 23 1.36 12.50 12.32
N ALA A 24 0.92 11.70 11.34
CA ALA A 24 1.21 11.93 9.94
C ALA A 24 0.00 12.48 9.18
N GLU A 25 0.28 13.34 8.21
CA GLU A 25 -0.70 13.84 7.25
C GLU A 25 -0.68 13.01 5.95
N LEU A 26 -1.81 12.98 5.26
CA LEU A 26 -1.98 12.21 4.03
C LEU A 26 -2.55 13.09 2.92
N SER A 27 -1.94 12.99 1.74
CA SER A 27 -2.50 13.55 0.50
C SER A 27 -2.38 12.56 -0.66
N TYR A 28 -3.00 12.90 -1.79
CA TYR A 28 -2.95 12.13 -3.03
C TYR A 28 -2.42 13.01 -4.16
N GLY A 29 -1.40 12.57 -4.88
CA GLY A 29 -0.68 13.41 -5.83
C GLY A 29 0.26 12.65 -6.77
N ALA A 30 1.05 13.41 -7.53
CA ALA A 30 2.06 12.89 -8.46
C ALA A 30 3.50 13.12 -7.98
N GLY A 31 3.68 13.56 -6.74
CA GLY A 31 4.98 13.85 -6.17
C GLY A 31 4.88 14.20 -4.69
N MET A 32 6.04 14.39 -4.06
CA MET A 32 6.12 14.77 -2.66
C MET A 32 5.48 16.13 -2.41
N VAL A 33 4.68 16.20 -1.35
CA VAL A 33 4.24 17.46 -0.75
C VAL A 33 4.82 17.54 0.65
N THR A 34 5.29 18.72 1.04
CA THR A 34 5.72 19.02 2.40
C THR A 34 4.72 19.99 3.01
N HIS A 35 4.03 19.58 4.07
CA HIS A 35 3.12 20.42 4.83
C HIS A 35 3.61 20.54 6.27
N ASN A 36 3.78 21.79 6.73
CA ASN A 36 4.13 22.11 8.11
C ASN A 36 5.41 21.39 8.59
N ASP A 37 5.58 21.27 9.91
CA ASP A 37 6.64 20.51 10.58
C ASP A 37 6.26 19.02 10.80
N ALA A 38 5.14 18.56 10.24
CA ALA A 38 4.64 17.19 10.41
C ALA A 38 5.14 16.24 9.31
N GLU A 39 5.18 14.94 9.60
CA GLU A 39 5.47 13.93 8.58
C GLU A 39 4.30 13.81 7.61
N HIS A 40 4.58 13.81 6.31
CA HIS A 40 3.56 13.82 5.26
C HIS A 40 3.77 12.65 4.30
N LEU A 41 2.69 11.91 4.03
CA LEU A 41 2.63 10.89 2.99
C LEU A 41 1.81 11.39 1.81
N THR A 42 2.35 11.33 0.60
CA THR A 42 1.60 11.57 -0.62
C THR A 42 1.45 10.27 -1.40
N LEU A 43 0.28 9.65 -1.35
CA LEU A 43 -0.03 8.48 -2.17
C LEU A 43 -0.21 8.88 -3.64
N ILE A 44 0.06 7.96 -4.57
CA ILE A 44 -0.30 8.19 -5.97
C ILE A 44 -1.81 8.46 -6.10
N SER A 45 -2.20 9.43 -6.93
CA SER A 45 -3.61 9.88 -7.02
C SER A 45 -4.62 8.82 -7.44
N ARG A 46 -4.16 7.67 -7.93
CA ARG A 46 -5.00 6.57 -8.45
C ARG A 46 -4.60 5.24 -7.81
N ILE A 47 -4.27 5.26 -6.51
CA ILE A 47 -3.86 4.06 -5.78
C ILE A 47 -4.94 2.97 -5.78
N ASP A 48 -6.22 3.35 -5.85
CA ASP A 48 -7.37 2.46 -6.03
C ASP A 48 -7.28 1.61 -7.31
N GLN A 49 -6.58 2.10 -8.34
CA GLN A 49 -6.36 1.34 -9.57
C GLN A 49 -5.33 0.22 -9.43
N CYS A 50 -4.61 0.17 -8.33
CA CYS A 50 -3.75 -0.94 -7.96
C CYS A 50 -4.54 -2.08 -7.29
N ASN A 51 -5.82 -1.87 -6.95
CA ASN A 51 -6.65 -2.90 -6.33
C ASN A 51 -6.71 -4.18 -7.17
N PHE A 52 -6.47 -5.31 -6.50
CA PHE A 52 -6.40 -6.67 -7.05
C PHE A 52 -5.34 -6.87 -8.14
N LYS A 53 -4.39 -5.94 -8.28
CA LYS A 53 -3.24 -6.10 -9.17
C LYS A 53 -2.03 -6.55 -8.38
N ARG A 54 -1.23 -7.41 -9.02
CA ARG A 54 0.11 -7.71 -8.55
C ARG A 54 1.02 -6.55 -8.90
N LEU A 55 1.67 -6.00 -7.90
CA LEU A 55 2.69 -4.96 -8.02
C LEU A 55 4.05 -5.62 -7.87
N SER A 56 4.94 -5.39 -8.83
CA SER A 56 6.31 -5.91 -8.79
C SER A 56 7.15 -5.16 -7.75
N VAL A 57 8.26 -5.75 -7.34
CA VAL A 57 9.28 -5.06 -6.53
C VAL A 57 9.70 -3.73 -7.20
N GLY A 58 9.87 -2.68 -6.40
CA GLY A 58 10.26 -1.35 -6.86
C GLY A 58 9.12 -0.51 -7.44
N THR A 59 7.86 -0.97 -7.36
CA THR A 59 6.71 -0.17 -7.78
C THR A 59 6.49 0.99 -6.83
N THR A 60 6.48 2.22 -7.34
CA THR A 60 6.18 3.42 -6.55
C THR A 60 4.72 3.45 -6.11
N LEU A 61 4.49 3.67 -4.81
CA LEU A 61 3.15 3.81 -4.23
C LEU A 61 2.90 5.21 -3.66
N SER A 62 3.96 5.86 -3.17
CA SER A 62 3.87 7.17 -2.52
C SER A 62 5.20 7.88 -2.44
N TRP A 63 5.16 9.10 -1.91
CA TRP A 63 6.30 9.88 -1.47
C TRP A 63 6.13 10.28 -0.01
N CYS A 64 7.24 10.45 0.71
CA CYS A 64 7.26 10.90 2.09
C CYS A 64 8.19 12.12 2.28
N SER A 65 7.85 13.00 3.22
CA SER A 65 8.62 14.22 3.53
C SER A 65 10.03 13.94 4.05
N SER A 66 10.23 12.82 4.73
CA SER A 66 11.49 12.38 5.31
C SER A 66 11.90 10.99 4.80
N ASN A 67 13.03 10.45 5.29
CA ASN A 67 13.44 9.07 5.00
C ASN A 67 12.70 8.02 5.86
N TYR A 68 11.74 8.44 6.68
CA TYR A 68 10.91 7.56 7.51
C TYR A 68 9.61 7.22 6.78
N LEU A 69 9.08 6.01 7.03
CA LEU A 69 7.77 5.57 6.56
C LEU A 69 6.70 5.97 7.57
N PRO A 70 5.85 6.99 7.31
CA PRO A 70 4.77 7.39 8.20
C PRO A 70 3.56 6.46 8.11
N VAL A 71 3.82 5.15 8.03
CA VAL A 71 2.83 4.10 7.92
C VAL A 71 3.23 2.89 8.76
N ILE A 72 2.25 2.20 9.30
CA ILE A 72 2.42 1.00 10.12
C ILE A 72 1.50 -0.11 9.64
N LEU A 73 1.74 -1.33 10.12
CA LEU A 73 0.83 -2.46 9.93
C LEU A 73 -0.04 -2.64 11.18
N ASP A 74 -1.22 -3.23 11.01
CA ASP A 74 -2.15 -3.56 12.10
C ASP A 74 -1.61 -4.60 13.10
N HIS A 75 -0.64 -5.41 12.70
CA HIS A 75 -0.02 -6.42 13.55
C HIS A 75 1.46 -6.10 13.81
N SER A 76 1.86 -6.08 15.08
CA SER A 76 3.18 -5.64 15.55
C SER A 76 4.36 -6.53 15.16
N ASP A 77 4.10 -7.78 14.77
CA ASP A 77 5.16 -8.78 14.53
C ASP A 77 5.81 -8.64 13.15
N ASP A 78 5.14 -7.96 12.21
CA ASP A 78 5.63 -7.74 10.86
C ASP A 78 6.16 -6.30 10.72
N SER A 79 7.40 -6.16 10.27
CA SER A 79 7.96 -4.82 10.01
C SER A 79 7.43 -4.30 8.68
N ILE A 80 6.98 -3.04 8.64
CA ILE A 80 6.57 -2.40 7.38
C ILE A 80 7.70 -2.41 6.33
N THR A 81 8.96 -2.42 6.78
CA THR A 81 10.15 -2.49 5.91
C THR A 81 10.28 -3.80 5.15
N ASP A 82 9.57 -4.85 5.57
CA ASP A 82 9.54 -6.14 4.85
C ASP A 82 8.65 -6.06 3.59
N TYR A 83 7.86 -5.00 3.46
CA TYR A 83 6.89 -4.79 2.40
C TYR A 83 7.16 -3.54 1.58
N LEU A 84 7.63 -2.47 2.23
CA LEU A 84 7.90 -1.18 1.63
C LEU A 84 9.34 -0.75 1.88
N ALA A 85 9.92 -0.07 0.90
CA ALA A 85 11.25 0.52 0.97
C ALA A 85 11.18 2.01 0.66
N VAL A 86 12.01 2.79 1.34
CA VAL A 86 12.21 4.22 1.08
C VAL A 86 13.57 4.42 0.44
N SER A 87 13.60 5.12 -0.69
CA SER A 87 14.83 5.56 -1.34
C SER A 87 14.73 7.05 -1.64
N GLY A 88 15.48 7.85 -0.90
CA GLY A 88 15.27 9.30 -0.82
C GLY A 88 13.88 9.57 -0.24
N ASN A 89 12.98 10.10 -1.07
CA ASN A 89 11.62 10.46 -0.64
C ASN A 89 10.55 9.61 -1.35
N THR A 90 10.95 8.56 -2.07
CA THR A 90 10.03 7.70 -2.81
C THR A 90 9.83 6.40 -2.05
N VAL A 91 8.57 6.05 -1.81
CA VAL A 91 8.16 4.79 -1.21
C VAL A 91 7.82 3.81 -2.32
N THR A 92 8.49 2.67 -2.29
CA THR A 92 8.34 1.59 -3.27
C THR A 92 8.03 0.27 -2.57
N THR A 93 7.51 -0.69 -3.30
CA THR A 93 7.35 -2.06 -2.82
C THR A 93 8.72 -2.74 -2.67
N ALA A 94 9.02 -3.27 -1.49
CA ALA A 94 10.24 -4.04 -1.22
C ALA A 94 10.13 -5.50 -1.71
N VAL A 95 8.91 -6.03 -1.77
CA VAL A 95 8.57 -7.37 -2.30
C VAL A 95 7.40 -7.24 -3.29
N SER A 96 7.13 -8.28 -4.08
CA SER A 96 5.89 -8.27 -4.87
C SER A 96 4.69 -8.41 -3.93
N VAL A 97 3.68 -7.56 -4.13
CA VAL A 97 2.49 -7.47 -3.29
C VAL A 97 1.24 -7.37 -4.14
N MET A 98 0.11 -7.75 -3.59
CA MET A 98 -1.21 -7.37 -4.08
C MET A 98 -1.83 -6.39 -3.09
N LEU A 99 -2.31 -5.27 -3.61
CA LEU A 99 -3.12 -4.32 -2.85
C LEU A 99 -4.59 -4.62 -3.09
N PHE A 100 -5.44 -4.44 -2.09
CA PHE A 100 -6.88 -4.40 -2.27
C PHE A 100 -7.55 -3.48 -1.26
N MET A 101 -8.74 -2.98 -1.64
CA MET A 101 -9.47 -1.94 -0.92
C MET A 101 -8.61 -0.69 -0.61
N ALA A 102 -7.63 -0.40 -1.46
CA ALA A 102 -6.94 0.88 -1.45
C ALA A 102 -7.95 1.99 -1.75
N THR A 103 -7.95 3.03 -0.91
CA THR A 103 -8.88 4.16 -1.01
C THR A 103 -8.18 5.41 -1.54
N THR A 104 -8.94 6.29 -2.20
CA THR A 104 -8.52 7.67 -2.52
C THR A 104 -9.18 8.70 -1.60
N ASP A 105 -9.97 8.24 -0.61
CA ASP A 105 -10.56 9.08 0.42
C ASP A 105 -9.57 9.24 1.58
N ALA A 106 -9.09 10.46 1.80
CA ALA A 106 -8.13 10.77 2.85
C ALA A 106 -8.69 10.53 4.26
N THR A 107 -10.00 10.74 4.46
CA THR A 107 -10.66 10.52 5.75
C THR A 107 -10.66 9.04 6.10
N VAL A 108 -11.08 8.19 5.14
CA VAL A 108 -11.08 6.73 5.33
C VAL A 108 -9.67 6.20 5.57
N ALA A 109 -8.69 6.70 4.82
CA ALA A 109 -7.31 6.27 4.97
C ALA A 109 -6.69 6.64 6.32
N ALA A 110 -7.06 7.81 6.88
CA ALA A 110 -6.58 8.27 8.17
C ALA A 110 -7.30 7.58 9.36
N GLU A 111 -8.59 7.28 9.23
CA GLU A 111 -9.39 6.73 10.33
C GLU A 111 -9.39 5.18 10.37
N ASP A 112 -9.24 4.51 9.24
CA ASP A 112 -9.33 3.05 9.15
C ASP A 112 -8.07 2.42 8.56
N CYS A 113 -7.89 2.46 7.24
CA CYS A 113 -6.66 2.02 6.60
C CYS A 113 -6.53 2.57 5.18
N ILE A 114 -5.29 2.72 4.73
CA ILE A 114 -4.97 3.12 3.37
C ILE A 114 -5.35 2.01 2.38
N ALA A 115 -4.97 0.78 2.70
CA ALA A 115 -5.19 -0.42 1.89
C ALA A 115 -4.94 -1.69 2.71
N TYR A 116 -5.35 -2.83 2.15
CA TYR A 116 -4.81 -4.13 2.55
C TYR A 116 -3.66 -4.53 1.64
N LEU A 117 -2.62 -5.12 2.21
CA LEU A 117 -1.41 -5.55 1.53
C LEU A 117 -1.18 -7.04 1.79
N VAL A 118 -0.95 -7.80 0.72
CA VAL A 118 -0.63 -9.24 0.77
C VAL A 118 0.64 -9.47 -0.03
N PRO A 119 1.70 -10.03 0.56
CA PRO A 119 2.90 -10.38 -0.20
C PRO A 119 2.60 -11.55 -1.13
N GLU A 120 3.22 -11.60 -2.30
CA GLU A 120 2.94 -12.61 -3.33
C GLU A 120 3.05 -14.05 -2.81
N ARG A 121 4.01 -14.32 -1.92
CA ARG A 121 4.18 -15.63 -1.25
C ARG A 121 2.93 -16.12 -0.49
N ASN A 122 2.01 -15.22 -0.15
CA ASN A 122 0.77 -15.50 0.56
C ASN A 122 -0.46 -15.54 -0.37
N ILE A 123 -0.25 -15.50 -1.69
CA ILE A 123 -1.31 -15.55 -2.69
C ILE A 123 -1.32 -16.93 -3.32
N GLN A 124 -2.46 -17.61 -3.28
CA GLN A 124 -2.65 -18.92 -3.90
C GLN A 124 -3.73 -18.87 -4.96
N THR A 125 -3.46 -19.48 -6.11
CA THR A 125 -4.46 -19.72 -7.15
C THR A 125 -5.06 -21.11 -6.91
N VAL A 126 -6.40 -21.19 -6.89
CA VAL A 126 -7.16 -22.42 -6.67
C VAL A 126 -8.04 -22.72 -7.87
#